data_AF-A0AAD7R5P2-F1
#
_entry.id   AF-A0AAD7R5P2-F1
#
_cell.length_a   1.000
_cell.length_b   1.000
_cell.length_c   1.000
_cell.angle_alpha   90.00
_cell.angle_beta   90.00
_cell.angle_gamma   90.00
#
_symmetry.space_group_name_H-M   'P 1'
#
loop_
_entity.id
_entity.type
_entity.pdbx_description
1 polymer ?
#
loop_
_entity_poly.entity_id
_entity_poly.type
_entity_poly.pdbx_seq_one_letter_code
_entity_poly.pdbx_strand_id
1 'polypeptide(L)'
;MGPLRTLPSAFLFLPAGFISLVPYDMGRSLGEDTDRTRAIQEAAEEYKDKLRTALAPLQKKLKAFNEVKLVCDQTAEHIKSQAQRTERQIKMEFEKLQQFLKDEEAARIAALREEEEQKSQTMKEKIEKMTEVISSLSEQIRAIEQELGAEDISFLQSYKDTVKRAQCTLQDPETVSGALVDVAKHLGNLKYRVWEKMLGTVQYSEYWGQGVPHSHCTERIFSNLSTS
;
A
#
# COMPACT_ATOMS: atom_id res chain seq x y z
N MET A 1 -3.44 24.92 -43.18
CA MET A 1 -2.82 25.84 -44.15
C MET A 1 -1.48 25.28 -44.57
N GLY A 2 -1.28 25.04 -45.86
CA GLY A 2 -0.06 24.53 -46.48
C GLY A 2 -0.43 23.79 -47.78
N PRO A 3 0.11 24.16 -48.96
CA PRO A 3 -0.75 24.38 -50.13
C PRO A 3 -0.52 23.46 -51.34
N LEU A 4 -1.54 23.48 -52.19
CA LEU A 4 -1.60 23.42 -53.67
C LEU A 4 -0.55 22.66 -54.49
N ARG A 5 -1.12 21.75 -55.30
CA ARG A 5 -0.68 21.36 -56.65
C ARG A 5 -0.40 22.59 -57.53
N THR A 6 0.62 22.51 -58.41
CA THR A 6 0.44 22.53 -59.88
C THR A 6 1.74 22.22 -60.66
N LEU A 7 1.54 21.50 -61.75
CA LEU A 7 2.37 21.03 -62.89
C LEU A 7 3.16 22.17 -63.63
N PRO A 8 4.16 21.89 -64.51
CA PRO A 8 3.87 21.41 -65.88
C PRO A 8 4.84 20.43 -66.55
N SER A 9 4.23 19.73 -67.52
CA SER A 9 4.73 18.99 -68.68
C SER A 9 5.96 19.59 -69.36
N ALA A 10 6.89 18.72 -69.77
CA ALA A 10 7.80 18.98 -70.89
C ALA A 10 7.83 17.75 -71.81
N PHE A 11 7.05 17.86 -72.88
CA PHE A 11 7.22 17.12 -74.13
C PHE A 11 8.60 17.45 -74.71
N LEU A 12 9.42 16.45 -75.02
CA LEU A 12 10.44 16.61 -76.06
C LEU A 12 10.41 15.41 -77.02
N PHE A 13 10.25 15.81 -78.27
CA PHE A 13 10.18 15.06 -79.51
C PHE A 13 11.37 14.13 -79.73
N LEU A 14 11.09 12.98 -80.37
CA LEU A 14 12.04 12.10 -81.05
C LEU A 14 12.89 12.84 -82.09
N PRO A 15 14.03 12.24 -82.45
CA PRO A 15 14.31 12.06 -83.87
C PRO A 15 14.53 10.59 -84.22
N ALA A 16 13.97 10.24 -85.37
CA ALA A 16 14.17 8.99 -86.09
C ALA A 16 15.57 8.91 -86.72
N GLY A 17 16.08 7.69 -86.86
CA GLY A 17 16.98 7.32 -87.95
C GLY A 17 18.48 7.34 -87.66
N PHE A 18 19.00 6.20 -87.23
CA PHE A 18 20.29 5.73 -87.74
C PHE A 18 20.29 4.20 -87.79
N ILE A 19 20.13 3.66 -89.00
CA ILE A 19 20.30 2.26 -89.31
C ILE A 19 21.82 2.01 -89.27
N SER A 20 22.31 1.35 -88.23
CA SER A 20 23.61 0.69 -88.31
C SER A 20 23.36 -0.76 -88.74
N LEU A 21 23.73 -1.02 -89.99
CA LEU A 21 23.77 -2.32 -90.63
C LEU A 21 24.81 -3.18 -89.90
N VAL A 22 24.39 -4.04 -88.98
CA VAL A 22 25.28 -5.11 -88.47
C VAL A 22 25.17 -6.28 -89.45
N PRO A 23 26.30 -6.74 -90.03
CA PRO A 23 26.28 -7.78 -91.04
C PRO A 23 25.69 -9.08 -90.50
N TYR A 24 24.81 -9.64 -91.31
CA TYR A 24 24.25 -10.97 -91.19
C TYR A 24 25.39 -11.99 -91.32
N ASP A 25 25.88 -12.53 -90.21
CA ASP A 25 26.84 -13.63 -90.22
C ASP A 25 26.08 -14.94 -90.43
N MET A 26 26.04 -15.38 -91.68
CA MET A 26 25.47 -16.67 -92.10
C MET A 26 26.51 -17.77 -91.86
N GLY A 27 26.79 -18.05 -90.58
CA GLY A 27 27.67 -19.13 -90.12
C GLY A 27 26.88 -20.40 -89.79
N ARG A 28 26.99 -21.39 -90.66
CA ARG A 28 26.36 -22.70 -90.62
C ARG A 28 26.88 -23.57 -89.45
N SER A 29 26.05 -23.85 -88.44
CA SER A 29 26.03 -25.14 -87.69
C SER A 29 24.70 -25.28 -86.91
N LEU A 30 23.65 -25.76 -87.59
CA LEU A 30 22.26 -25.72 -87.11
C LEU A 30 21.74 -27.11 -86.67
N GLY A 31 22.62 -27.93 -86.09
CA GLY A 31 22.28 -29.29 -85.63
C GLY A 31 22.73 -29.65 -84.21
N GLU A 32 23.82 -29.06 -83.69
CA GLU A 32 24.41 -29.47 -82.41
C GLU A 32 24.25 -28.44 -81.27
N ASP A 33 23.98 -27.16 -81.58
CA ASP A 33 23.91 -26.09 -80.56
C ASP A 33 22.52 -25.88 -79.96
N THR A 34 21.46 -26.23 -80.70
CA THR A 34 20.05 -26.21 -80.25
C THR A 34 19.76 -27.27 -79.21
N ASP A 35 20.42 -28.43 -79.30
CA ASP A 35 20.23 -29.52 -78.34
C ASP A 35 20.91 -29.22 -76.99
N ARG A 36 22.10 -28.60 -77.04
CA ARG A 36 22.85 -28.16 -75.86
C ARG A 36 22.16 -27.02 -75.12
N THR A 37 21.64 -26.03 -75.84
CA THR A 37 20.86 -24.93 -75.24
C THR A 37 19.55 -25.43 -74.63
N ARG A 38 18.87 -26.37 -75.28
CA ARG A 38 17.68 -27.02 -74.73
C ARG A 38 17.98 -27.80 -73.45
N ALA A 39 19.03 -28.62 -73.43
CA ALA A 39 19.43 -29.38 -72.24
C ALA A 39 19.80 -28.48 -71.05
N ILE A 40 20.46 -27.33 -71.30
CA ILE A 40 20.76 -26.33 -70.27
C ILE A 40 19.47 -25.69 -69.73
N GLN A 41 18.50 -25.39 -70.60
CA GLN A 41 17.23 -24.80 -70.20
C GLN A 41 16.35 -25.76 -69.41
N GLU A 42 16.31 -27.03 -69.80
CA GLU A 42 15.63 -28.10 -69.06
C GLU A 42 16.25 -28.31 -67.67
N ALA A 43 17.59 -28.37 -67.59
CA ALA A 43 18.29 -28.46 -66.30
C ALA A 43 18.04 -27.21 -65.43
N ALA A 44 18.04 -26.02 -66.01
CA ALA A 44 17.76 -24.77 -65.29
C ALA A 44 16.33 -24.73 -64.71
N GLU A 45 15.33 -25.19 -65.47
CA GLU A 45 13.96 -25.31 -64.96
C GLU A 45 13.84 -26.38 -63.87
N GLU A 46 14.51 -27.53 -64.02
CA GLU A 46 14.54 -28.56 -62.96
C GLU A 46 15.14 -28.00 -61.65
N TYR A 47 16.23 -27.24 -61.72
CA TYR A 47 16.81 -26.58 -60.55
C TYR A 47 15.91 -25.49 -59.97
N LYS A 48 15.20 -24.72 -60.81
CA LYS A 48 14.20 -23.74 -60.33
C LYS A 48 13.05 -24.44 -59.61
N ASP A 49 12.58 -25.59 -60.10
CA ASP A 49 11.50 -26.35 -59.46
C ASP A 49 11.95 -26.98 -58.13
N LYS A 50 13.18 -27.49 -58.06
CA LYS A 50 13.81 -27.90 -56.78
C LYS A 50 13.87 -26.74 -55.79
N LEU A 51 14.27 -25.55 -56.25
CA LEU A 51 14.30 -24.34 -55.41
C LEU A 51 12.90 -23.88 -54.97
N ARG A 52 11.91 -23.89 -55.86
CA ARG A 52 10.51 -23.58 -55.53
C ARG A 52 9.95 -24.54 -54.49
N THR A 53 10.25 -25.84 -54.63
CA THR A 53 9.87 -26.88 -53.67
C THR A 53 10.52 -26.66 -52.30
N ALA A 54 11.80 -26.25 -52.27
CA ALA A 54 12.50 -25.91 -51.04
C ALA A 54 12.05 -24.57 -50.42
N LEU A 55 11.55 -23.63 -51.22
CA LEU A 55 11.07 -22.32 -50.76
C LEU A 55 9.74 -22.40 -50.00
N ALA A 56 8.81 -23.25 -50.45
CA ALA A 56 7.48 -23.40 -49.83
C ALA A 56 7.52 -23.68 -48.30
N PRO A 57 8.32 -24.64 -47.78
CA PRO A 57 8.41 -24.88 -46.33
C PRO A 57 9.05 -23.71 -45.58
N LEU A 58 9.98 -22.96 -46.20
CA LEU A 58 10.57 -21.77 -45.59
C LEU A 58 9.52 -20.66 -45.40
N GLN A 59 8.68 -20.42 -46.40
CA GLN A 59 7.57 -19.46 -46.31
C GLN A 59 6.56 -19.86 -45.23
N LYS A 60 6.26 -21.16 -45.08
CA LYS A 60 5.37 -21.66 -44.01
C LYS A 60 5.98 -21.47 -42.62
N LYS A 61 7.28 -21.77 -42.45
CA LYS A 61 8.00 -21.50 -41.20
C LYS A 61 8.00 -20.00 -40.86
N LEU A 62 8.24 -19.13 -41.84
CA LEU A 62 8.22 -17.68 -41.63
C LEU A 62 6.86 -17.21 -41.08
N LYS A 63 5.74 -17.70 -41.62
CA LYS A 63 4.39 -17.40 -41.09
C LYS A 63 4.23 -17.86 -39.64
N ALA A 64 4.62 -19.10 -39.33
CA ALA A 64 4.54 -19.64 -37.97
C ALA A 64 5.39 -18.83 -36.97
N PHE A 65 6.61 -18.44 -37.35
CA PHE A 65 7.46 -17.58 -36.51
C PHE A 65 6.84 -16.19 -36.28
N ASN A 66 6.20 -15.61 -37.29
CA ASN A 66 5.51 -14.32 -37.13
C ASN A 66 4.28 -14.42 -36.21
N GLU A 67 3.51 -15.51 -36.28
CA GLU A 67 2.39 -15.77 -35.37
C GLU A 67 2.85 -15.92 -33.92
N VAL A 68 3.89 -16.74 -33.69
CA VAL A 68 4.47 -16.92 -32.35
C VAL A 68 5.06 -15.61 -31.83
N LYS A 69 5.75 -14.84 -32.68
CA LYS A 69 6.28 -13.52 -32.30
C LYS A 69 5.16 -12.58 -31.83
N LEU A 70 4.03 -12.54 -32.53
CA LEU A 70 2.89 -11.70 -32.13
C LEU A 70 2.36 -12.10 -30.75
N VAL A 71 2.24 -13.40 -30.47
CA VAL A 71 1.82 -13.91 -29.15
C VAL A 71 2.84 -13.56 -28.07
N CYS A 72 4.14 -13.67 -28.36
CA CYS A 72 5.20 -13.25 -27.44
C CYS A 72 5.14 -11.75 -27.14
N ASP A 73 4.97 -10.91 -28.16
CA ASP A 73 4.84 -9.45 -28.02
C ASP A 73 3.62 -9.10 -27.14
N GLN A 74 2.47 -9.74 -27.37
CA GLN A 74 1.27 -9.57 -26.53
C GLN A 74 1.48 -10.05 -25.08
N THR A 75 2.15 -11.19 -24.90
CA THR A 75 2.42 -11.76 -23.58
C THR A 75 3.34 -10.85 -22.77
N ALA A 76 4.34 -10.23 -23.40
CA ALA A 76 5.23 -9.28 -22.74
C ALA A 76 4.47 -8.05 -22.19
N GLU A 77 3.55 -7.49 -22.97
CA GLU A 77 2.71 -6.38 -22.52
C GLU A 77 1.74 -6.79 -21.40
N HIS A 78 1.21 -8.02 -21.45
CA HIS A 78 0.41 -8.57 -20.36
C HIS A 78 1.20 -8.75 -19.07
N ILE A 79 2.42 -9.29 -19.12
CA ILE A 79 3.30 -9.42 -17.95
C ILE A 79 3.53 -8.06 -17.29
N LYS A 80 3.86 -7.05 -18.09
CA LYS A 80 4.06 -5.67 -17.60
C LYS A 80 2.82 -5.12 -16.93
N SER A 81 1.66 -5.26 -17.59
CA SER A 81 0.38 -4.77 -17.06
C SER A 81 -0.03 -5.49 -15.77
N GLN A 82 0.20 -6.81 -15.69
CA GLN A 82 -0.07 -7.63 -14.51
C GLN A 82 0.83 -7.24 -13.34
N ALA A 83 2.13 -7.03 -13.59
CA ALA A 83 3.07 -6.57 -12.57
C ALA A 83 2.64 -5.22 -11.98
N GLN A 84 2.29 -4.25 -12.82
CA GLN A 84 1.82 -2.93 -12.38
C GLN A 84 0.49 -2.98 -11.61
N ARG A 85 -0.41 -3.89 -11.99
CA ARG A 85 -1.66 -4.10 -11.24
C ARG A 85 -1.38 -4.70 -9.87
N THR A 86 -0.51 -5.71 -9.81
CA THR A 86 -0.14 -6.39 -8.57
C THR A 86 0.58 -5.43 -7.62
N GLU A 87 1.50 -4.61 -8.13
CA GLU A 87 2.17 -3.57 -7.35
C GLU A 87 1.17 -2.60 -6.70
N ARG A 88 0.16 -2.15 -7.46
CA ARG A 88 -0.92 -1.30 -6.91
C ARG A 88 -1.72 -2.01 -5.83
N GLN A 89 -2.03 -3.30 -6.01
CA GLN A 89 -2.74 -4.08 -5.00
C GLN A 89 -1.92 -4.24 -3.72
N ILE A 90 -0.64 -4.54 -3.82
CA ILE A 90 0.27 -4.61 -2.67
C ILE A 90 0.25 -3.26 -1.93
N LYS A 91 0.40 -2.13 -2.63
CA LYS A 91 0.36 -0.80 -2.01
C LYS A 91 -0.96 -0.55 -1.27
N MET A 92 -2.10 -0.86 -1.89
CA MET A 92 -3.41 -0.70 -1.24
C MET A 92 -3.56 -1.55 0.02
N GLU A 93 -3.07 -2.80 0.04
CA GLU A 93 -3.13 -3.63 1.25
C GLU A 93 -2.26 -3.07 2.38
N PHE A 94 -1.06 -2.56 2.06
CA PHE A 94 -0.22 -1.89 3.05
C PHE A 94 -0.81 -0.57 3.55
N GLU A 95 -1.47 0.21 2.68
CA GLU A 95 -2.18 1.43 3.08
C GLU A 95 -3.32 1.13 4.06
N LYS A 96 -4.09 0.04 3.84
CA LYS A 96 -5.12 -0.42 4.80
C LYS A 96 -4.52 -0.76 6.15
N LEU A 97 -3.40 -1.50 6.18
CA LEU A 97 -2.71 -1.85 7.43
C LEU A 97 -2.18 -0.61 8.15
N GLN A 98 -1.60 0.34 7.42
CA GLN A 98 -1.13 1.60 7.98
C GLN A 98 -2.29 2.42 8.56
N GLN A 99 -3.44 2.47 7.88
CA GLN A 99 -4.62 3.17 8.38
C GLN A 99 -5.14 2.51 9.66
N PHE A 100 -5.25 1.17 9.68
CA PHE A 100 -5.64 0.42 10.87
C PHE A 100 -4.75 0.75 12.08
N LEU A 101 -3.43 0.80 11.89
CA LEU A 101 -2.50 1.14 12.97
C LEU A 101 -2.70 2.56 13.50
N LYS A 102 -2.94 3.53 12.60
CA LYS A 102 -3.25 4.92 13.00
C LYS A 102 -4.55 5.00 13.79
N ASP A 103 -5.57 4.26 13.37
CA ASP A 103 -6.88 4.24 14.03
C ASP A 103 -6.76 3.60 15.43
N GLU A 104 -6.01 2.50 15.58
CA GLU A 104 -5.75 1.87 16.89
C GLU A 104 -4.92 2.76 17.81
N GLU A 105 -3.92 3.47 17.29
CA GLU A 105 -3.14 4.45 18.04
C GLU A 105 -4.05 5.59 18.55
N ALA A 106 -4.85 6.18 17.66
CA ALA A 106 -5.76 7.26 18.01
C ALA A 106 -6.79 6.83 19.05
N ALA A 107 -7.39 5.63 18.89
CA ALA A 107 -8.34 5.08 19.85
C ALA A 107 -7.71 4.87 21.24
N ARG A 108 -6.45 4.42 21.29
CA ARG A 108 -5.72 4.23 22.56
C ARG A 108 -5.38 5.55 23.24
N ILE A 109 -4.93 6.55 22.48
CA ILE A 109 -4.67 7.89 23.00
C ILE A 109 -5.98 8.50 23.53
N ALA A 110 -7.09 8.34 22.81
CA ALA A 110 -8.39 8.82 23.27
C ALA A 110 -8.80 8.19 24.61
N ALA A 111 -8.68 6.86 24.75
CA ALA A 111 -8.98 6.16 26.00
C ALA A 111 -8.06 6.58 27.17
N LEU A 112 -6.80 6.93 26.88
CA LEU A 112 -5.88 7.50 27.86
C LEU A 112 -6.33 8.89 28.32
N ARG A 113 -6.73 9.76 27.38
CA ARG A 113 -7.22 11.12 27.68
C ARG A 113 -8.51 11.12 28.48
N GLU A 114 -9.43 10.20 28.18
CA GLU A 114 -10.65 10.03 28.96
C GLU A 114 -10.34 9.61 30.40
N GLU A 115 -9.39 8.70 30.61
CA GLU A 115 -8.98 8.32 31.96
C GLU A 115 -8.29 9.45 32.72
N GLU A 116 -7.42 10.21 32.05
CA GLU A 116 -6.76 11.40 32.60
C GLU A 116 -7.80 12.41 33.08
N GLU A 117 -8.78 12.75 32.23
CA GLU A 117 -9.82 13.72 32.54
C GLU A 117 -10.68 13.26 33.72
N GLN A 118 -11.14 12.00 33.71
CA GLN A 118 -11.94 11.45 34.79
C GLN A 118 -11.20 11.49 36.13
N LYS A 119 -9.91 11.12 36.15
CA LYS A 119 -9.08 11.13 37.37
C LYS A 119 -8.79 12.55 37.85
N SER A 120 -8.53 13.47 36.92
CA SER A 120 -8.32 14.90 37.21
C SER A 120 -9.56 15.53 37.85
N GLN A 121 -10.73 15.31 37.24
CA GLN A 121 -12.00 15.84 37.75
C GLN A 121 -12.33 15.28 39.14
N THR A 122 -12.13 13.97 39.34
CA THR A 122 -12.32 13.34 40.66
C THR A 122 -11.41 13.97 41.73
N MET A 123 -10.16 14.27 41.38
CA MET A 123 -9.22 14.90 42.30
C MET A 123 -9.63 16.35 42.61
N LYS A 124 -10.07 17.10 41.61
CA LYS A 124 -10.56 18.47 41.78
C LYS A 124 -11.72 18.53 42.78
N GLU A 125 -12.71 17.66 42.64
CA GLU A 125 -13.84 17.59 43.56
C GLU A 125 -13.42 17.23 44.99
N LYS A 126 -12.44 16.33 45.15
CA LYS A 126 -11.88 16.02 46.47
C LYS A 126 -11.18 17.23 47.09
N ILE A 127 -10.39 17.96 46.30
CA ILE A 127 -9.72 19.19 46.76
C ILE A 127 -10.73 20.25 47.18
N GLU A 128 -11.79 20.46 46.40
CA GLU A 128 -12.85 21.43 46.72
C GLU A 128 -13.55 21.07 48.04
N LYS A 129 -13.96 19.82 48.22
CA LYS A 129 -14.56 19.34 49.48
C LYS A 129 -13.61 19.50 50.67
N MET A 130 -12.34 19.16 50.49
CA MET A 130 -11.34 19.36 51.56
C MET A 130 -11.14 20.84 51.88
N THR A 131 -11.18 21.71 50.87
CA THR A 131 -11.05 23.17 51.06
C THR A 131 -12.22 23.73 51.87
N GLU A 132 -13.45 23.26 51.63
CA GLU A 132 -14.63 23.62 52.42
C GLU A 132 -14.50 23.16 53.88
N VAL A 133 -14.10 21.90 54.09
CA VAL A 133 -13.89 21.34 55.44
C VAL A 133 -12.80 22.09 56.19
N ILE A 134 -11.66 22.37 55.55
CA ILE A 134 -10.57 23.16 56.12
C ILE A 134 -11.06 24.56 56.49
N SER A 135 -11.84 25.21 55.63
CA SER A 135 -12.38 26.55 55.90
C SER A 135 -13.31 26.53 57.11
N SER A 136 -14.27 25.59 57.15
CA SER A 136 -15.20 25.44 58.27
C SER A 136 -14.51 25.13 59.60
N LEU A 137 -13.50 24.24 59.59
CA LEU A 137 -12.70 23.94 60.77
C LEU A 137 -11.90 25.17 61.23
N SER A 138 -11.28 25.90 60.29
CA SER A 138 -10.50 27.10 60.59
C SER A 138 -11.37 28.19 61.23
N GLU A 139 -12.60 28.36 60.75
CA GLU A 139 -13.56 29.31 61.33
C GLU A 139 -13.99 28.91 62.74
N GLN A 140 -14.25 27.61 62.97
CA GLN A 140 -14.59 27.09 64.30
C GLN A 140 -13.44 27.26 65.29
N ILE A 141 -12.21 26.92 64.89
CA ILE A 141 -11.01 27.12 65.71
C ILE A 141 -10.87 28.60 66.08
N ARG A 142 -10.94 29.50 65.09
CA ARG A 142 -10.84 30.95 65.32
C ARG A 142 -11.92 31.46 66.27
N ALA A 143 -13.16 30.99 66.15
CA ALA A 143 -14.25 31.39 67.05
C ALA A 143 -14.00 30.95 68.49
N ILE A 144 -13.47 29.73 68.69
CA ILE A 144 -13.11 29.21 70.01
C ILE A 144 -11.92 29.98 70.60
N GLU A 145 -10.88 30.25 69.79
CA GLU A 145 -9.72 31.06 70.22
C GLU A 145 -10.12 32.48 70.64
N GLN A 146 -11.07 33.11 69.94
CA GLN A 146 -11.61 34.42 70.31
C GLN A 146 -12.34 34.39 71.66
N GLU A 147 -13.15 33.35 71.90
CA GLU A 147 -13.85 33.19 73.19
C GLU A 147 -12.87 32.90 74.34
N LEU A 148 -11.80 32.13 74.08
CA LEU A 148 -10.72 31.90 75.07
C LEU A 148 -9.94 33.17 75.43
N GLY A 149 -9.91 34.17 74.54
CA GLY A 149 -9.28 35.48 74.77
C GLY A 149 -10.21 36.53 75.40
N ALA A 150 -11.47 36.20 75.69
CA ALA A 150 -12.42 37.14 76.27
C ALA A 150 -12.19 37.37 77.78
N GLU A 151 -12.69 38.49 78.31
CA GLU A 151 -12.65 38.77 79.76
C GLU A 151 -13.39 37.69 80.57
N ASP A 152 -12.90 37.40 81.79
CA ASP A 152 -13.33 36.26 82.62
C ASP A 152 -14.85 36.12 82.78
N ILE A 153 -15.56 37.22 83.04
CA ILE A 153 -17.03 37.20 83.23
C ILE A 153 -17.73 36.79 81.92
N SER A 154 -17.29 37.33 80.78
CA SER A 154 -17.84 37.04 79.46
C SER A 154 -17.53 35.60 79.04
N PHE A 155 -16.31 35.12 79.30
CA PHE A 155 -15.91 33.73 79.05
C PHE A 155 -16.75 32.74 79.86
N LEU A 156 -16.94 32.99 81.16
CA LEU A 156 -17.76 32.11 82.01
C LEU A 156 -19.23 32.06 81.56
N GLN A 157 -19.76 33.15 81.01
CA GLN A 157 -21.12 33.19 80.46
C GLN A 157 -21.24 32.37 79.16
N SER A 158 -20.24 32.39 78.27
CA SER A 158 -20.29 31.68 76.98
C SER A 158 -19.75 30.24 77.02
N TYR A 159 -19.01 29.86 78.08
CA TYR A 159 -18.30 28.58 78.20
C TYR A 159 -19.10 27.34 77.77
N LYS A 160 -20.36 27.24 78.21
CA LYS A 160 -21.20 26.06 77.91
C LYS A 160 -21.48 25.92 76.42
N ASP A 161 -21.62 27.04 75.71
CA ASP A 161 -21.87 27.05 74.27
C ASP A 161 -20.56 26.85 73.50
N THR A 162 -19.43 27.37 73.99
CA THR A 162 -18.07 27.10 73.48
C THR A 162 -17.77 25.61 73.48
N VAL A 163 -18.01 24.91 74.59
CA VAL A 163 -17.74 23.47 74.73
C VAL A 163 -18.57 22.65 73.74
N LYS A 164 -19.85 23.02 73.52
CA LYS A 164 -20.68 22.36 72.50
C LYS A 164 -20.15 22.60 71.09
N ARG A 165 -19.68 23.82 70.79
CA ARG A 165 -19.10 24.15 69.49
C ARG A 165 -17.77 23.42 69.24
N ALA A 166 -16.99 23.20 70.30
CA ALA A 166 -15.73 22.47 70.23
C ALA A 166 -15.89 20.96 70.00
N GLN A 167 -17.10 20.40 70.18
CA GLN A 167 -17.37 19.00 69.87
C GLN A 167 -17.41 18.79 68.35
N CYS A 168 -16.26 18.42 67.78
CA CYS A 168 -16.14 18.08 66.38
C CYS A 168 -16.52 16.60 66.15
N THR A 169 -17.37 16.34 65.15
CA THR A 169 -17.79 14.99 64.73
C THR A 169 -17.34 14.66 63.31
N LEU A 170 -16.46 15.48 62.72
CA LEU A 170 -15.94 15.26 61.38
C LEU A 170 -15.09 13.99 61.33
N GLN A 171 -15.21 13.27 60.22
CA GLN A 171 -14.37 12.11 59.95
C GLN A 171 -12.96 12.54 59.54
N ASP A 172 -11.98 11.69 59.83
CA ASP A 172 -10.60 11.91 59.42
C ASP A 172 -10.47 11.90 57.88
N PRO A 173 -9.51 12.67 57.32
CA PRO A 173 -9.28 12.67 55.88
C PRO A 173 -8.87 11.29 55.36
N GLU A 174 -9.51 10.83 54.28
CA GLU A 174 -9.16 9.57 53.62
C GLU A 174 -7.90 9.69 52.76
N THR A 175 -7.07 8.64 52.79
CA THR A 175 -5.91 8.53 51.89
C THR A 175 -6.38 8.24 50.47
N VAL A 176 -5.89 9.00 49.49
CA VAL A 176 -6.23 8.79 48.08
C VAL A 176 -5.35 7.70 47.47
N SER A 177 -5.95 6.56 47.12
CA SER A 177 -5.31 5.49 46.34
C SER A 177 -5.89 5.42 44.93
N GLY A 178 -5.09 4.98 43.94
CA GLY A 178 -5.56 4.78 42.56
C GLY A 178 -5.81 6.04 41.72
N ALA A 179 -5.37 7.22 42.19
CA ALA A 179 -5.62 8.50 41.51
C ALA A 179 -4.78 8.74 40.25
N LEU A 180 -3.66 8.03 40.09
CA LEU A 180 -2.80 8.17 38.92
C LEU A 180 -3.32 7.32 37.77
N VAL A 181 -3.04 7.72 36.53
CA VAL A 181 -3.33 6.96 35.31
C VAL A 181 -2.74 5.55 35.40
N ASP A 182 -3.51 4.55 34.98
CA ASP A 182 -3.09 3.16 34.91
C ASP A 182 -2.26 2.91 33.63
N VAL A 183 -0.96 3.15 33.75
CA VAL A 183 -0.01 2.96 32.64
C VAL A 183 -0.02 1.52 32.12
N ALA A 184 -0.17 0.53 33.01
CA ALA A 184 -0.14 -0.88 32.64
C ALA A 184 -1.39 -1.27 31.82
N LYS A 185 -2.55 -0.69 32.12
CA LYS A 185 -3.77 -0.87 31.31
C LYS A 185 -3.61 -0.37 29.87
N HIS A 186 -2.85 0.71 29.66
CA HIS A 186 -2.66 1.32 28.34
C HIS A 186 -1.50 0.71 27.54
N LEU A 187 -0.38 0.41 28.20
CA LEU A 187 0.83 -0.10 27.53
C LEU A 187 1.02 -1.62 27.65
N GLY A 188 0.40 -2.25 28.63
CA GLY A 188 0.54 -3.69 28.90
C GLY A 188 0.07 -4.52 27.71
N ASN A 189 0.98 -5.33 27.17
CA ASN A 189 0.74 -6.20 26.01
C ASN A 189 0.18 -5.45 24.78
N LEU A 190 0.50 -4.15 24.63
CA LEU A 190 -0.04 -3.31 23.57
C LEU A 190 0.15 -3.92 22.17
N LYS A 191 1.39 -4.32 21.84
CA LYS A 191 1.72 -4.91 20.54
C LYS A 191 0.92 -6.19 20.26
N TYR A 192 0.78 -7.06 21.27
CA TYR A 192 0.00 -8.30 21.16
C TYR A 192 -1.47 -8.01 20.87
N ARG A 193 -2.08 -7.08 21.62
CA ARG A 193 -3.50 -6.73 21.46
C ARG A 193 -3.81 -6.11 20.09
N VAL A 194 -2.92 -5.25 19.59
CA VAL A 194 -3.06 -4.66 18.25
C VAL A 194 -2.97 -5.75 17.17
N TRP A 195 -2.01 -6.67 17.32
CA TRP A 195 -1.87 -7.81 16.40
C TRP A 195 -3.09 -8.75 16.43
N GLU A 196 -3.61 -9.06 17.62
CA GLU A 196 -4.80 -9.92 17.78
C GLU A 196 -6.03 -9.31 17.10
N LYS A 197 -6.24 -7.99 17.25
CA LYS A 197 -7.30 -7.26 16.53
C LYS A 197 -7.09 -7.27 15.01
N MET A 198 -5.85 -7.10 14.56
CA MET A 198 -5.51 -7.17 13.14
C MET A 198 -5.86 -8.54 12.56
N LEU A 199 -5.69 -9.62 13.32
CA LEU A 199 -6.05 -10.97 12.87
C LEU A 199 -7.56 -11.09 12.56
N GLY A 200 -8.41 -10.42 13.34
CA GLY A 200 -9.86 -10.41 13.15
C GLY A 200 -10.35 -9.58 11.97
N THR A 201 -9.55 -8.65 11.45
CA THR A 201 -9.89 -7.81 10.29
C THR A 201 -9.35 -8.35 8.97
N VAL A 202 -8.33 -9.22 9.01
CA VAL A 202 -7.79 -9.87 7.81
C VAL A 202 -8.74 -10.97 7.33
N GLN A 203 -9.29 -10.82 6.13
CA GLN A 203 -9.99 -11.90 5.44
C GLN A 203 -8.96 -12.93 4.97
N TYR A 204 -8.97 -14.12 5.58
CA TYR A 204 -8.23 -15.26 5.05
C TYR A 204 -8.85 -15.65 3.70
N SER A 205 -8.11 -15.39 2.62
CA SER A 205 -8.43 -15.89 1.30
C SER A 205 -7.39 -16.93 0.91
N GLU A 206 -7.81 -18.18 0.81
CA GLU A 206 -7.01 -19.24 0.18
C GLU A 206 -6.88 -18.92 -1.31
N TYR A 207 -5.91 -18.08 -1.67
CA TYR A 207 -5.55 -17.91 -3.07
C TYR A 207 -4.78 -19.16 -3.52
N TRP A 208 -5.53 -20.17 -3.98
CA TRP A 208 -5.04 -21.29 -4.75
C TRP A 208 -4.48 -20.79 -6.08
N GLY A 209 -3.19 -20.49 -6.12
CA GLY A 209 -2.46 -20.36 -7.38
C GLY A 209 -2.57 -21.70 -8.11
N GLN A 210 -3.21 -21.72 -9.28
CA GLN A 210 -3.22 -22.89 -10.15
C GLN A 210 -1.77 -23.31 -10.42
N GLY A 211 -1.32 -24.43 -9.84
CA GLY A 211 -0.13 -25.15 -10.33
C GLY A 211 0.97 -25.60 -9.36
N VAL A 212 0.80 -25.65 -8.03
CA VAL A 212 1.87 -26.19 -7.15
C VAL A 212 1.36 -27.29 -6.20
N PRO A 213 1.90 -28.53 -6.24
CA PRO A 213 1.57 -29.56 -5.26
C PRO A 213 2.16 -29.23 -3.89
N HIS A 214 1.37 -29.49 -2.85
CA HIS A 214 1.69 -29.28 -1.44
C HIS A 214 3.05 -29.86 -1.01
N SER A 215 3.84 -29.03 -0.33
CA SER A 215 4.66 -29.49 0.80
C SER A 215 4.44 -28.54 1.97
N HIS A 216 3.94 -29.10 3.07
CA HIS A 216 3.70 -28.50 4.38
C HIS A 216 4.68 -27.36 4.72
N CYS A 217 4.14 -26.15 4.86
CA CYS A 217 4.84 -25.07 5.55
C CYS A 217 3.86 -24.34 6.47
N THR A 218 3.46 -25.04 7.51
CA THR A 218 2.87 -24.42 8.70
C THR A 218 3.64 -24.93 9.90
N GLU A 219 4.79 -24.31 10.19
CA GLU A 219 5.41 -24.24 11.51
C GLU A 219 6.73 -23.46 11.42
N ARG A 220 6.70 -22.16 11.78
CA ARG A 220 7.80 -21.37 12.41
C ARG A 220 7.63 -19.88 12.17
N ILE A 221 6.65 -19.26 12.82
CA ILE A 221 6.69 -17.80 13.04
C ILE A 221 6.73 -17.44 14.54
N PHE A 222 6.49 -18.38 15.46
CA PHE A 222 6.49 -18.09 16.91
C PHE A 222 7.70 -18.62 17.69
N SER A 223 8.90 -18.59 17.11
CA SER A 223 10.14 -18.93 17.87
C SER A 223 10.89 -17.71 18.40
N ASN A 224 10.54 -16.48 17.99
CA ASN A 224 11.37 -15.29 18.27
C ASN A 224 10.74 -14.23 19.19
N LEU A 225 9.56 -14.48 19.78
CA LEU A 225 8.90 -13.50 20.66
C LEU A 225 8.98 -13.82 22.16
N SER A 226 9.71 -14.86 22.58
CA SER A 226 9.92 -15.19 24.00
C SER A 226 11.32 -14.82 24.53
N THR A 227 12.14 -14.11 23.75
CA THR A 227 13.47 -13.67 24.20
C THR A 227 13.75 -12.24 23.75
N SER A 228 13.14 -11.26 24.42
CA SER A 228 13.72 -9.95 24.70
C SER A 228 12.90 -9.18 25.73
#